data_AF-A0A2X3GNL5-F1
#
_entry.id   AF-A0A2X3GNL5-F1
#
_cell.length_a   1.000
_cell.length_b   1.000
_cell.length_c   1.000
_cell.angle_alpha   90.00
_cell.angle_beta   90.00
_cell.angle_gamma   90.00
#
_symmetry.space_group_name_H-M   'P 1'
#
loop_
_entity.id
_entity.type
_entity.pdbx_description
1 polymer ?
#
loop_
_entity_poly.entity_id
_entity_poly.type
_entity_poly.pdbx_seq_one_letter_code
_entity_poly.pdbx_strand_id
1 'polypeptide(L)'
;MEETGAYADTFHFIADYVVESADRTFTKRVFFARIKGFQQQNDYLETNGPVLMKGELAELVQQPEFSFFMRDSGMQEILKNLKEKLAKENTFLL
;
A
#
# COMPACT_ATOMS: atom_id res chain seq x y z
N MET A 1 -9.24 7.71 -1.30
CA MET A 1 -10.34 8.47 -1.95
C MET A 1 -9.85 9.17 -3.22
N GLU A 2 -8.95 10.15 -3.14
CA GLU A 2 -8.54 10.97 -4.30
C GLU A 2 -8.05 10.15 -5.51
N GLU A 3 -7.04 9.30 -5.33
CA GLU A 3 -6.43 8.57 -6.46
C GLU A 3 -7.19 7.31 -6.90
N THR A 4 -8.03 6.73 -6.04
CA THR A 4 -8.62 5.39 -6.28
C THR A 4 -10.14 5.36 -6.15
N GLY A 5 -10.77 6.38 -5.60
CA GLY A 5 -12.18 6.34 -5.19
C GLY A 5 -12.47 5.34 -4.05
N ALA A 6 -11.46 4.63 -3.52
CA ALA A 6 -11.64 3.63 -2.48
C ALA A 6 -11.90 4.28 -1.12
N TYR A 7 -12.80 3.68 -0.34
CA TYR A 7 -13.06 4.04 1.05
C TYR A 7 -12.92 2.83 1.99
N ALA A 8 -12.49 3.08 3.21
CA ALA A 8 -12.26 2.10 4.27
C ALA A 8 -12.65 2.70 5.63
N ASP A 9 -12.98 1.85 6.60
CA ASP A 9 -13.28 2.32 7.97
C ASP A 9 -12.02 2.57 8.79
N THR A 10 -11.06 1.65 8.68
CA THR A 10 -9.89 1.60 9.55
C THR A 10 -8.61 1.54 8.74
N PHE A 11 -7.63 2.31 9.22
CA PHE A 11 -6.26 2.30 8.73
C PHE A 11 -5.37 1.73 9.83
N HIS A 12 -4.82 0.54 9.58
CA HIS A 12 -3.95 -0.16 10.51
C HIS A 12 -2.52 0.28 10.26
N PHE A 13 -1.89 0.89 11.26
CA PHE A 13 -0.50 1.31 11.16
C PHE A 13 0.44 0.10 11.01
N ILE A 14 1.30 0.15 10.00
CA ILE A 14 2.26 -0.92 9.69
C ILE A 14 3.68 -0.50 10.03
N ALA A 15 4.12 0.64 9.52
CA ALA A 15 5.50 1.11 9.66
C ALA A 15 5.61 2.62 9.42
N ASP A 16 6.68 3.20 9.98
CA ASP A 16 7.26 4.45 9.50
C ASP A 16 8.63 4.11 8.90
N TYR A 17 9.02 4.78 7.81
CA TYR A 17 10.35 4.66 7.24
C TYR A 17 10.86 6.00 6.74
N VAL A 18 12.19 6.15 6.72
CA VAL A 18 12.87 7.35 6.24
C VAL A 18 13.39 7.08 4.84
N VAL A 19 13.15 8.04 3.94
CA VAL A 19 13.78 8.10 2.63
C VAL A 19 14.86 9.16 2.69
N GLU A 20 16.10 8.73 2.54
CA GLU A 20 17.26 9.61 2.41
C GLU A 20 17.65 9.69 0.94
N SER A 21 17.75 10.90 0.41
CA SER A 21 18.23 11.17 -0.94
C SER A 21 19.19 12.35 -0.92
N ALA A 22 19.95 12.54 -1.99
CA ALA A 22 20.88 13.66 -2.11
C ALA A 22 20.19 15.02 -1.94
N ASP A 23 18.95 15.14 -2.43
CA ASP A 23 18.21 16.41 -2.43
C ASP A 23 17.46 16.66 -1.13
N ARG A 24 16.91 15.60 -0.51
CA ARG A 24 16.11 15.72 0.70
C ARG A 24 15.99 14.41 1.49
N THR A 25 15.78 14.56 2.79
CA THR A 25 15.36 13.49 3.70
C THR A 25 13.93 13.72 4.16
N PHE A 26 13.11 12.68 4.14
CA PHE A 26 11.73 12.76 4.59
C PHE A 26 11.22 11.41 5.09
N THR A 27 10.20 11.44 5.94
CA THR A 27 9.58 10.23 6.52
C THR A 27 8.28 9.90 5.78
N LYS A 28 8.00 8.61 5.62
CA LYS A 28 6.72 8.10 5.12
C LYS A 28 6.10 7.19 6.15
N ARG A 29 4.78 7.28 6.28
CA ARG A 29 3.96 6.41 7.12
C ARG A 29 3.17 5.44 6.27
N VAL A 30 3.12 4.18 6.68
CA VAL A 30 2.46 3.10 5.96
C VAL A 30 1.28 2.56 6.76
N PHE A 31 0.14 2.48 6.09
CA PHE A 31 -1.08 1.89 6.62
C PHE A 31 -1.56 0.74 5.73
N PHE A 32 -2.20 -0.24 6.35
CA PHE A 32 -3.03 -1.23 5.68
C PHE A 32 -4.50 -0.89 5.91
N ALA A 33 -5.31 -0.96 4.87
CA ALA A 33 -6.74 -0.70 4.95
C ALA A 33 -7.52 -1.78 4.20
N ARG A 34 -8.61 -2.27 4.80
CA ARG A 34 -9.58 -3.10 4.09
C ARG A 34 -10.56 -2.19 3.37
N ILE A 35 -10.53 -2.23 2.05
CA ILE A 35 -11.45 -1.44 1.22
C ILE A 35 -12.86 -2.01 1.36
N LYS A 36 -13.81 -1.13 1.70
CA LYS A 36 -15.24 -1.47 1.79
C LYS A 36 -15.96 -1.34 0.46
N GLY A 37 -15.47 -0.47 -0.39
CA GLY A 37 -16.05 -0.20 -1.69
C GLY A 37 -15.33 0.94 -2.38
N PHE A 38 -15.88 1.27 -3.54
CA PHE A 38 -15.37 2.34 -4.39
C PHE A 38 -16.51 3.30 -4.69
N GLN A 39 -16.18 4.59 -4.71
CA GLN A 39 -17.04 5.63 -5.21
C GLN A 39 -16.40 6.21 -6.47
N GLN A 40 -17.15 6.25 -7.56
CA GLN A 40 -16.70 6.89 -8.79
C GLN A 40 -16.36 8.36 -8.52
N GLN A 41 -15.20 8.79 -9.00
CA GLN A 41 -14.75 10.16 -8.88
C GLN A 41 -14.94 10.88 -10.22
N ASN A 42 -15.11 12.20 -10.16
CA ASN A 42 -15.12 13.03 -11.37
C ASN A 42 -13.72 13.16 -11.99
N ASP A 43 -12.68 13.04 -11.15
CA ASP A 43 -11.26 13.07 -11.51
C ASP A 43 -10.46 12.22 -10.49
N TYR A 44 -9.35 11.63 -10.93
CA TYR A 44 -8.42 10.82 -10.13
C TYR A 44 -7.04 11.48 -9.97
N LEU A 45 -6.98 12.80 -10.16
CA LEU A 45 -5.79 13.65 -10.03
C LEU A 45 -4.64 13.17 -10.93
N GLU A 46 -3.45 12.97 -10.37
CA GLU A 46 -2.24 12.57 -11.09
C GLU A 46 -2.25 11.09 -11.51
N THR A 47 -3.36 10.37 -11.29
CA THR A 47 -3.48 8.91 -11.51
C THR A 47 -4.59 8.56 -12.50
N ASN A 48 -4.54 7.34 -13.04
CA ASN A 48 -5.59 6.81 -13.92
C ASN A 48 -6.74 6.11 -13.17
N GLY A 49 -6.83 6.29 -11.85
CA GLY A 49 -7.86 5.63 -11.03
C GLY A 49 -7.46 4.24 -10.50
N PRO A 50 -8.41 3.52 -9.87
CA PRO A 50 -8.14 2.27 -9.18
C PRO A 50 -7.84 1.10 -10.15
N VAL A 51 -6.87 0.27 -9.78
CA VAL A 51 -6.58 -1.01 -10.44
C VAL A 51 -6.78 -2.14 -9.43
N LEU A 52 -7.63 -3.12 -9.77
CA LEU A 52 -7.82 -4.33 -8.97
C LEU A 52 -6.90 -5.44 -9.47
N MET A 53 -6.14 -6.02 -8.56
CA MET A 53 -5.20 -7.09 -8.86
C MET A 53 -5.40 -8.25 -7.89
N LYS A 54 -5.19 -9.46 -8.40
CA LYS A 54 -5.21 -10.70 -7.61
C LYS A 54 -3.83 -11.32 -7.64
N GLY A 55 -3.31 -11.71 -6.47
CA GLY A 55 -2.01 -12.37 -6.33
C GLY A 55 -1.33 -11.98 -5.03
N GLU A 56 -0.14 -12.54 -4.81
CA GLU A 56 0.71 -12.19 -3.69
C GLU A 56 1.37 -10.83 -3.93
N LEU A 57 1.03 -9.83 -3.11
CA LEU A 57 1.51 -8.46 -3.31
C LEU A 57 3.05 -8.39 -3.31
N ALA A 58 3.72 -9.20 -2.50
CA ALA A 58 5.19 -9.27 -2.42
C ALA A 58 5.85 -9.69 -3.76
N GLU A 59 5.14 -10.46 -4.59
CA GLU A 59 5.59 -10.88 -5.91
C GLU A 59 5.19 -9.85 -6.97
N LEU A 60 3.94 -9.38 -6.93
CA LEU A 60 3.40 -8.42 -7.89
C LEU A 60 4.22 -7.14 -7.96
N VAL A 61 4.55 -6.55 -6.80
CA VAL A 61 5.23 -5.24 -6.76
C VAL A 61 6.63 -5.25 -7.35
N GLN A 62 7.25 -6.42 -7.55
CA GLN A 62 8.57 -6.56 -8.16
C GLN A 62 8.55 -6.40 -9.69
N GLN A 63 7.36 -6.45 -10.31
CA GLN A 63 7.23 -6.39 -11.77
C GLN A 63 7.59 -4.99 -12.33
N PRO A 64 8.11 -4.90 -13.56
CA PRO A 64 8.56 -3.63 -14.17
C PRO A 64 7.50 -2.52 -14.24
N GLU A 65 6.23 -2.91 -14.31
CA GLU A 65 5.06 -2.02 -14.46
C GLU A 65 4.73 -1.27 -13.16
N PHE A 66 5.24 -1.73 -12.02
CA PHE A 66 5.04 -1.07 -10.73
C PHE A 66 6.02 0.10 -10.55
N SER A 67 5.56 1.11 -9.81
CA SER A 67 6.38 2.26 -9.43
C SER A 67 7.66 1.81 -8.74
N PHE A 68 8.77 2.53 -8.99
CA PHE A 68 10.05 2.24 -8.35
C PHE A 68 9.98 2.32 -6.82
N PHE A 69 9.06 3.13 -6.26
CA PHE A 69 8.79 3.20 -4.82
C PHE A 69 8.24 1.90 -4.21
N MET A 70 7.78 0.96 -5.05
CA MET A 70 7.20 -0.32 -4.61
C MET A 70 8.19 -1.49 -4.73
N ARG A 71 9.36 -1.26 -5.34
CA ARG A 71 10.30 -2.32 -5.76
C ARG A 71 11.53 -2.46 -4.87
N ASP A 72 11.66 -1.61 -3.86
CA ASP A 72 12.80 -1.67 -2.95
C ASP A 72 12.63 -2.74 -1.86
N SER A 73 13.73 -3.03 -1.15
CA SER A 73 13.74 -3.97 -0.03
C SER A 73 12.92 -3.48 1.16
N GLY A 74 12.74 -2.16 1.32
CA GLY A 74 11.90 -1.57 2.35
C GLY A 74 10.44 -2.00 2.21
N MET A 75 9.92 -2.03 0.98
CA MET A 75 8.58 -2.54 0.69
C MET A 75 8.44 -4.02 1.09
N GLN A 76 9.45 -4.86 0.84
CA GLN A 76 9.41 -6.27 1.23
C GLN A 76 9.35 -6.46 2.75
N GLU A 77 10.11 -5.68 3.51
CA GLU A 77 10.04 -5.70 4.98
C GLU A 77 8.70 -5.19 5.51
N ILE A 78 8.13 -4.16 4.88
CA ILE A 78 6.78 -3.67 5.20
C ILE A 78 5.73 -4.77 4.98
N LEU A 79 5.78 -5.49 3.86
CA LEU A 79 4.83 -6.55 3.53
C LEU A 79 4.99 -7.77 4.46
N LYS A 80 6.22 -8.09 4.87
CA LYS A 80 6.50 -9.10 5.88
C LYS A 80 5.89 -8.71 7.23
N ASN A 81 6.12 -7.47 7.69
CA ASN A 81 5.54 -6.95 8.92
C ASN A 81 4.01 -6.96 8.89
N LEU A 82 3.40 -6.64 7.74
CA LEU A 82 1.96 -6.76 7.53
C LEU A 82 1.51 -8.21 7.70
N LYS A 83 2.12 -9.18 7.01
CA LYS A 83 1.77 -10.61 7.12
C LYS A 83 1.83 -11.11 8.57
N GLU A 84 2.87 -10.75 9.31
CA GLU A 84 3.02 -11.12 10.72
C GLU A 84 1.94 -10.50 11.63
N LYS A 85 1.58 -9.22 11.40
CA LYS A 85 0.50 -8.55 12.13
C LYS A 85 -0.85 -9.21 11.87
N LEU A 86 -1.18 -9.46 10.59
CA LEU A 86 -2.44 -10.09 10.20
C LEU A 86 -2.57 -11.51 10.80
N ALA A 87 -1.47 -12.27 10.86
CA ALA A 87 -1.46 -13.60 11.47
C ALA A 87 -1.70 -13.58 12.99
N LYS A 88 -1.13 -12.60 13.71
CA LYS A 88 -1.25 -12.48 15.17
C LYS A 88 -2.64 -12.03 15.63
N GLU A 89 -3.31 -11.21 14.83
CA GLU A 89 -4.62 -10.67 15.21
C GLU A 89 -5.75 -11.70 15.07
N ASN A 90 -5.50 -12.91 14.53
CA ASN A 90 -6.51 -13.94 14.25
C ASN A 90 -7.70 -13.40 13.40
N THR A 91 -7.50 -12.25 12.75
CA THR A 91 -8.54 -11.48 12.04
C THR A 91 -8.62 -11.86 10.56
N PHE A 92 -7.76 -12.77 10.10
CA PHE A 92 -7.61 -13.08 8.68
C PHE A 92 -7.42 -14.57 8.45
N LEU A 93 -8.44 -15.37 8.82
CA LEU A 93 -8.73 -16.57 8.05
C LEU A 93 -9.23 -16.09 6.68
N LEU A 94 -8.39 -16.29 5.66
CA LEU A 94 -8.83 -16.34 4.27
C LEU A 94 -9.62 -17.64 4.06
#